data_AF-A0A9D5JR03-F1
#
_entry.id   AF-A0A9D5JR03-F1
#
_cell.length_a   1.000
_cell.length_b   1.000
_cell.length_c   1.000
_cell.angle_alpha   90.00
_cell.angle_beta   90.00
_cell.angle_gamma   90.00
#
_symmetry.space_group_name_H-M   'P 1'
#
loop_
_entity.id
_entity.type
_entity.pdbx_description
1 polymer ?
#
loop_
_entity_poly.entity_id
_entity_poly.type
_entity_poly.pdbx_seq_one_letter_code
_entity_poly.pdbx_strand_id
1 'polypeptide(L)'
;MKKSRKKEKTPAAKKEEHLDFSTLIEGSIQQARKLKIVRGIEELEKVTSITQLTNLIVRKAWESGASDIHIDPMVDAVVIRFRIDGVLYDVLSLKKEVQPLIITRIKVL
;
A
#
# COMPACT_ATOMS: atom_id res chain seq x y z
N MET A 1 21.93 -55.17 7.41
CA MET A 1 22.47 -53.84 7.76
C MET A 1 22.11 -52.82 6.69
N LYS A 2 21.04 -52.03 6.88
CA LYS A 2 20.73 -50.87 6.02
C LYS A 2 20.78 -49.62 6.92
N LYS A 3 21.77 -48.76 6.69
CA LYS A 3 21.96 -47.51 7.45
C LYS A 3 20.85 -46.53 7.11
N SER A 4 20.00 -46.25 8.09
CA SER A 4 19.02 -45.17 8.05
C SER A 4 19.73 -43.81 8.01
N ARG A 5 19.73 -43.13 6.86
CA ARG A 5 20.08 -41.70 6.78
C ARG A 5 18.97 -40.91 7.48
N LYS A 6 19.25 -40.40 8.68
CA LYS A 6 18.45 -39.36 9.33
C LYS A 6 18.46 -38.15 8.38
N LYS A 7 17.30 -37.84 7.77
CA LYS A 7 17.09 -36.55 7.13
C LYS A 7 16.96 -35.53 8.25
N GLU A 8 17.93 -34.63 8.34
CA GLU A 8 17.85 -33.43 9.17
C GLU A 8 16.60 -32.66 8.77
N LYS A 9 15.73 -32.41 9.76
CA LYS A 9 14.56 -31.56 9.60
C LYS A 9 15.07 -30.12 9.53
N THR A 10 15.07 -29.54 8.34
CA THR A 10 15.18 -28.10 8.15
C THR A 10 14.06 -27.43 8.96
N PRO A 11 14.34 -26.44 9.80
CA PRO A 11 13.33 -25.84 10.67
C PRO A 11 12.27 -25.15 9.82
N ALA A 12 11.00 -25.42 10.16
CA ALA A 12 9.83 -24.94 9.46
C ALA A 12 9.88 -23.42 9.29
N ALA A 13 9.77 -22.99 8.03
CA ALA A 13 9.49 -21.61 7.66
C ALA A 13 8.25 -21.15 8.43
N LYS A 14 8.39 -20.08 9.21
CA LYS A 14 7.28 -19.42 9.89
C LYS A 14 6.24 -19.07 8.83
N LYS A 15 4.99 -19.51 9.04
CA LYS A 15 3.85 -19.10 8.22
C LYS A 15 3.73 -17.58 8.35
N GLU A 16 4.14 -16.85 7.31
CA GLU A 16 3.75 -15.46 7.16
C GLU A 16 2.22 -15.46 7.01
N GLU A 17 1.52 -14.86 7.97
CA GLU A 17 0.14 -14.45 7.77
C GLU A 17 0.14 -13.52 6.56
N HIS A 18 -0.21 -14.06 5.40
CA HIS A 18 -0.32 -13.29 4.18
C HIS A 18 -1.54 -12.38 4.33
N LEU A 19 -1.32 -11.19 4.91
CA LEU A 19 -2.29 -10.10 4.88
C LEU A 19 -2.75 -9.95 3.44
N ASP A 20 -4.02 -10.22 3.20
CA ASP A 20 -4.59 -10.06 1.87
C ASP A 20 -4.74 -8.57 1.60
N PHE A 21 -3.69 -7.97 1.03
CA PHE A 21 -3.63 -6.54 0.71
C PHE A 21 -4.77 -6.09 -0.20
N SER A 22 -5.34 -6.99 -1.01
CA SER A 22 -6.49 -6.67 -1.84
C SER A 22 -7.69 -6.21 -0.99
N THR A 23 -7.98 -6.94 0.10
CA THR A 23 -9.06 -6.62 1.04
C THR A 23 -8.82 -5.35 1.86
N LEU A 24 -7.57 -4.88 1.95
CA LEU A 24 -7.22 -3.63 2.63
C LEU A 24 -7.45 -2.39 1.74
N ILE A 25 -7.61 -2.60 0.43
CA ILE A 25 -7.68 -1.57 -0.61
C ILE A 25 -9.08 -1.47 -1.25
N GLU A 26 -9.89 -2.54 -1.17
CA GLU A 26 -11.19 -2.68 -1.86
C GLU A 26 -12.21 -1.54 -1.62
N GLY A 27 -12.13 -0.78 -0.52
CA GLY A 27 -13.02 0.36 -0.24
C GLY A 27 -12.55 1.71 -0.78
N SER A 28 -11.25 1.84 -1.07
CA SER A 28 -10.58 3.13 -1.28
C SER A 28 -10.76 3.69 -2.69
N ILE A 29 -11.01 2.81 -3.67
CA ILE A 29 -11.00 3.12 -5.11
C ILE A 29 -12.23 3.95 -5.53
N GLN A 30 -13.38 3.73 -4.87
CA GLN A 30 -14.64 4.43 -5.17
C GLN A 30 -14.52 5.94 -4.96
N GLN A 31 -13.83 6.37 -3.91
CA GLN A 31 -13.68 7.78 -3.55
C GLN A 31 -12.72 8.50 -4.50
N ALA A 32 -11.59 7.86 -4.83
CA ALA A 32 -10.60 8.39 -5.76
C ALA A 32 -11.15 8.58 -7.18
N ARG A 33 -12.00 7.65 -7.65
CA ARG A 33 -12.64 7.72 -8.98
C ARG A 33 -13.51 8.96 -9.17
N LYS A 34 -14.07 9.54 -8.10
CA LYS A 34 -14.97 10.70 -8.19
C LYS A 34 -14.23 11.99 -8.54
N LEU A 35 -12.95 12.10 -8.16
CA LEU A 35 -12.18 13.34 -8.32
C LEU A 35 -11.65 13.56 -9.73
N LYS A 36 -11.51 12.53 -10.58
CA LYS A 36 -10.96 12.59 -11.96
C LYS A 36 -9.56 13.24 -12.11
N ILE A 37 -8.95 13.68 -11.01
CA ILE A 37 -7.68 14.42 -10.99
C ILE A 37 -6.50 13.47 -11.16
N VAL A 38 -6.57 12.30 -10.53
CA VAL A 38 -5.52 11.27 -10.63
C VAL A 38 -5.98 10.17 -11.59
N ARG A 39 -5.25 10.01 -12.70
CA ARG A 39 -5.52 8.98 -13.72
C ARG A 39 -4.89 7.64 -13.35
N GLY A 40 -5.53 6.53 -13.74
CA GLY A 40 -4.95 5.19 -13.53
C GLY A 40 -4.98 4.72 -12.09
N ILE A 41 -5.92 5.21 -11.27
CA ILE A 41 -6.02 4.82 -9.87
C ILE A 41 -6.56 3.38 -9.72
N GLU A 42 -7.22 2.86 -10.77
CA GLU A 42 -7.62 1.45 -10.89
C GLU A 42 -6.44 0.47 -10.83
N GLU A 43 -5.21 0.92 -11.04
CA GLU A 43 -4.01 0.11 -10.85
C GLU A 43 -3.86 -0.41 -9.41
N LEU A 44 -4.54 0.22 -8.45
CA LEU A 44 -4.62 -0.25 -7.06
C LEU A 44 -5.23 -1.65 -6.93
N GLU A 45 -6.11 -2.05 -7.85
CA GLU A 45 -6.72 -3.39 -7.85
C GLU A 45 -5.66 -4.50 -8.08
N LYS A 46 -4.51 -4.13 -8.66
CA LYS A 46 -3.40 -5.05 -8.97
C LYS A 46 -2.29 -5.02 -7.92
N VAL A 47 -2.42 -4.18 -6.88
CA VAL A 47 -1.42 -4.04 -5.83
C VAL A 47 -1.51 -5.23 -4.89
N THR A 48 -0.40 -5.96 -4.73
CA THR A 48 -0.32 -7.13 -3.85
C THR A 48 0.68 -6.96 -2.71
N SER A 49 1.41 -5.84 -2.67
CA SER A 49 2.44 -5.57 -1.65
C SER A 49 2.55 -4.09 -1.27
N ILE A 50 3.06 -3.83 -0.07
CA ILE A 50 3.30 -2.47 0.43
C ILE A 50 4.30 -1.68 -0.43
N THR A 51 5.29 -2.37 -1.00
CA THR A 51 6.28 -1.76 -1.90
C THR A 51 5.60 -1.29 -3.19
N GLN A 52 4.75 -2.10 -3.80
CA GLN A 52 3.99 -1.69 -4.98
C GLN A 52 3.04 -0.54 -4.66
N LEU A 53 2.36 -0.57 -3.51
CA LEU A 53 1.47 0.52 -3.08
C LEU A 53 2.24 1.85 -2.96
N THR A 54 3.38 1.82 -2.26
CA THR A 54 4.20 3.03 -2.03
C THR A 54 4.75 3.56 -3.35
N ASN A 55 5.25 2.67 -4.23
CA ASN A 55 5.73 3.06 -5.56
C ASN A 55 4.61 3.66 -6.41
N LEU A 56 3.41 3.08 -6.35
CA LEU A 56 2.24 3.59 -7.06
C LEU A 56 1.85 4.98 -6.55
N ILE A 57 1.80 5.19 -5.23
CA ILE A 57 1.49 6.50 -4.63
C ILE A 57 2.48 7.57 -5.14
N VAL A 58 3.78 7.28 -5.06
CA VAL A 58 4.83 8.21 -5.51
C VAL A 58 4.71 8.49 -7.01
N ARG A 59 4.53 7.44 -7.83
CA ARG A 59 4.37 7.59 -9.28
C ARG A 59 3.14 8.42 -9.62
N LYS A 60 2.00 8.18 -8.97
CA LYS A 60 0.77 8.93 -9.18
C LYS A 60 0.87 10.38 -8.73
N ALA A 61 1.58 10.66 -7.64
CA ALA A 61 1.87 12.03 -7.22
C ALA A 61 2.65 12.77 -8.31
N TRP A 62 3.70 12.16 -8.84
CA TRP A 62 4.51 12.74 -9.91
C TRP A 62 3.72 12.93 -11.22
N GLU A 63 3.00 11.89 -11.68
CA GLU A 63 2.15 11.95 -12.87
C GLU A 63 1.05 13.03 -12.77
N SER A 64 0.60 13.33 -11.54
CA SER A 64 -0.44 14.34 -11.28
C SER A 64 0.12 15.73 -10.99
N GLY A 65 1.45 15.93 -11.05
CA GLY A 65 2.08 17.22 -10.77
C GLY A 65 1.98 17.65 -9.30
N ALA A 66 1.88 16.71 -8.37
CA ALA A 66 1.78 17.02 -6.96
C ALA A 66 3.10 17.56 -6.41
N SER A 67 3.02 18.68 -5.69
CA SER A 67 4.13 19.26 -4.93
C SER A 67 4.46 18.45 -3.67
N ASP A 68 3.43 17.90 -3.01
CA ASP A 68 3.55 17.21 -1.73
C ASP A 68 2.59 16.03 -1.66
N ILE A 69 3.03 15.00 -0.94
CA ILE A 69 2.24 13.82 -0.61
C ILE A 69 2.00 13.85 0.90
N HIS A 70 0.73 13.95 1.29
CA HIS A 70 0.31 13.87 2.68
C HIS A 70 -0.20 12.47 3.00
N ILE A 71 0.16 11.95 4.17
CA ILE A 71 -0.27 10.65 4.70
C ILE A 71 -0.92 10.93 6.04
N ASP A 72 -2.24 11.12 6.04
CA ASP A 72 -2.98 11.64 7.17
C ASP A 72 -3.70 10.53 7.95
N PRO A 73 -3.38 10.34 9.23
CA PRO A 73 -4.07 9.38 10.06
C PRO A 73 -5.48 9.88 10.41
N MET A 74 -6.49 9.07 10.11
CA MET A 74 -7.86 9.25 10.59
C MET A 74 -8.17 8.23 11.70
N VAL A 75 -9.38 8.26 12.27
CA VAL A 75 -9.79 7.33 13.33
C VAL A 75 -9.70 5.88 12.84
N ASP A 76 -10.39 5.56 11.74
CA ASP A 76 -10.49 4.18 11.22
C ASP A 76 -9.80 3.99 9.85
N ALA A 77 -9.06 4.99 9.39
CA ALA A 77 -8.45 5.00 8.07
C ALA A 77 -7.13 5.78 8.05
N VAL A 78 -6.41 5.66 6.94
CA VAL A 78 -5.33 6.58 6.56
C VAL A 78 -5.65 7.15 5.18
N VAL A 79 -5.68 8.48 5.10
CA VAL A 79 -6.00 9.21 3.88
C VAL A 79 -4.71 9.72 3.27
N ILE A 80 -4.49 9.41 2.00
CA ILE A 80 -3.42 9.98 1.20
C ILE A 80 -3.98 11.17 0.45
N ARG A 81 -3.31 12.32 0.56
CA ARG A 81 -3.67 13.53 -0.17
C ARG A 81 -2.52 14.04 -1.00
N PHE A 82 -2.82 14.57 -2.17
CA PHE A 82 -1.84 15.26 -3.01
C PHE A 82 -2.10 16.76 -3.00
N ARG A 83 -1.03 17.55 -2.85
CA ARG A 83 -1.08 19.00 -3.04
C ARG A 83 -0.73 19.34 -4.48
N ILE A 84 -1.74 19.66 -5.29
CA ILE A 84 -1.59 20.01 -6.71
C ILE A 84 -2.02 21.47 -6.87
N ASP A 85 -1.13 22.30 -7.41
CA ASP A 85 -1.36 23.75 -7.59
C ASP A 85 -1.86 24.46 -6.32
N GLY A 86 -1.33 24.06 -5.16
CA GLY A 86 -1.69 24.62 -3.85
C GLY A 86 -2.99 24.07 -3.25
N VAL A 87 -3.71 23.20 -3.93
CA VAL A 87 -4.96 22.59 -3.45
C VAL A 87 -4.72 21.15 -3.01
N LEU A 88 -5.27 20.75 -1.86
CA LEU A 88 -5.23 19.38 -1.37
C LEU A 88 -6.38 18.56 -1.94
N TYR A 89 -6.05 17.37 -2.46
CA TYR A 89 -7.01 16.42 -2.99
C TYR A 89 -6.88 15.07 -2.30
N ASP A 90 -8.00 14.52 -1.83
CA ASP A 90 -8.05 13.20 -1.17
C ASP A 90 -8.01 12.09 -2.23
N VAL A 91 -6.83 11.52 -2.47
CA VAL A 91 -6.61 10.60 -3.59
C VAL A 91 -6.80 9.14 -3.23
N LEU A 92 -6.67 8.78 -1.95
CA LEU A 92 -6.79 7.40 -1.50
C LEU A 92 -7.16 7.33 -0.02
N SER A 93 -8.08 6.44 0.36
CA SER A 93 -8.43 6.20 1.77
C SER A 93 -8.29 4.73 2.11
N LEU A 94 -7.18 4.35 2.73
CA LEU A 94 -6.86 2.96 3.08
C LEU A 94 -7.31 2.64 4.50
N LYS A 95 -7.47 1.35 4.80
CA LYS A 95 -7.74 0.93 6.19
C LYS A 95 -6.56 1.27 7.11
N LYS A 96 -6.85 1.50 8.39
CA LYS A 96 -5.90 1.97 9.39
C LYS A 96 -4.67 1.07 9.54
N GLU A 97 -4.84 -0.24 9.35
CA GLU A 97 -3.80 -1.26 9.48
C GLU A 97 -2.64 -1.04 8.49
N VAL A 98 -2.89 -0.34 7.38
CA VAL A 98 -1.88 -0.06 6.34
C VAL A 98 -0.92 1.05 6.77
N GLN A 99 -1.34 1.95 7.67
CA GLN A 99 -0.56 3.12 8.08
C GLN A 99 0.87 2.79 8.57
N PRO A 100 1.09 1.89 9.56
CA PRO A 100 2.45 1.60 10.04
C PRO A 100 3.32 0.96 8.95
N LEU A 101 2.72 0.22 8.01
CA LEU A 101 3.41 -0.41 6.90
C LEU A 101 3.95 0.62 5.91
N ILE A 102 3.14 1.61 5.53
CA ILE A 102 3.55 2.72 4.66
C ILE A 102 4.66 3.53 5.33
N ILE A 103 4.48 3.90 6.59
CA ILE A 103 5.48 4.69 7.34
C ILE A 103 6.82 3.96 7.38
N THR A 104 6.80 2.66 7.71
CA THR A 104 8.02 1.85 7.75
C THR A 104 8.67 1.76 6.38
N ARG A 105 7.88 1.55 5.32
CA ARG A 105 8.41 1.47 3.95
C ARG A 105 9.09 2.76 3.51
N ILE A 106 8.51 3.91 3.84
CA ILE A 106 9.07 5.23 3.51
C ILE A 106 10.36 5.49 4.29
N LYS A 107 10.41 5.15 5.58
CA LYS A 107 11.58 5.36 6.44
C LYS A 107 12.84 4.60 6.01
N VAL A 108 12.69 3.55 5.19
CA VAL A 108 13.80 2.71 4.70
C VAL A 108 14.34 3.18 3.33
N LEU A 109 13.64 4.10 2.65
CA LEU A 109 14.13 4.75 1.43
C LEU A 109 15.22 5.77 1.76
#